data_AF-A0A956BKE5-F1
#
_entry.id   AF-A0A956BKE5-F1
#
_cell.length_a   1.000
_cell.length_b   1.000
_cell.length_c   1.000
_cell.angle_alpha   90.00
_cell.angle_beta   90.00
_cell.angle_gamma   90.00
#
_symmetry.space_group_name_H-M   'P 1'
#
loop_
_entity.id
_entity.type
_entity.pdbx_description
1 polymer ?
#
loop_
_entity_poly.entity_id
_entity_poly.type
_entity_poly.pdbx_seq_one_letter_code
_entity_poly.pdbx_strand_id
1 'polypeptide(L)'
;RSWAWDRVLCKPIGFSLGFVKDEPHLFSPNPHTFGHPGAGGTLGFADPDAGIGFGYTMNRMDHRLRSPRALALAHALYTSPGLRRASR
;
A
#
# COMPACT_ATOMS: atom_id res chain seq x y z
N ARG A 1 15.60 12.19 -6.48
CA ARG A 1 15.67 10.99 -5.60
C ARG A 1 14.58 11.16 -4.56
N SER A 2 13.50 10.36 -4.60
CA SER A 2 12.27 10.63 -3.82
C SER A 2 12.23 9.98 -2.42
N TRP A 3 13.24 9.19 -2.08
CA TRP A 3 13.38 8.48 -0.80
C TRP A 3 14.29 9.27 0.14
N ALA A 4 13.86 9.43 1.40
CA ALA A 4 14.64 10.08 2.45
C ALA A 4 14.28 9.49 3.83
N TRP A 5 15.11 9.79 4.83
CA TRP A 5 14.80 9.49 6.23
C TRP A 5 13.80 10.51 6.75
N ASP A 6 12.61 10.05 7.15
CA ASP A 6 11.61 10.90 7.79
C ASP A 6 11.88 10.99 9.29
N ARG A 7 12.04 12.21 9.79
CA ARG A 7 12.36 12.47 11.21
C ARG A 7 11.15 12.37 12.13
N VAL A 8 9.93 12.45 11.60
CA VAL A 8 8.69 12.40 12.39
C VAL A 8 8.25 10.94 12.57
N LEU A 9 8.26 10.17 11.49
CA LEU A 9 7.94 8.75 11.47
C LEU A 9 9.16 7.86 11.80
N CYS A 10 10.34 8.45 11.90
CA CYS A 10 11.60 7.78 12.24
C CYS A 10 11.90 6.56 11.36
N LYS A 11 11.71 6.70 10.04
CA LYS A 11 11.92 5.61 9.07
C LYS A 11 12.23 6.14 7.66
N PRO A 12 12.80 5.32 6.76
CA PRO A 12 12.84 5.68 5.35
C PRO A 12 11.41 5.71 4.77
N ILE A 13 11.08 6.77 4.05
CA ILE A 13 9.82 6.88 3.31
C ILE A 13 10.08 7.59 1.98
N GLY A 14 9.28 7.25 0.99
CA GLY A 14 9.29 7.90 -0.32
C GLY A 14 7.96 8.58 -0.58
N PHE A 15 8.01 9.81 -1.11
CA PHE A 15 6.82 10.52 -1.58
C PHE A 15 7.00 10.99 -3.02
N SER A 16 5.91 11.04 -3.78
CA SER A 16 5.87 11.68 -5.09
C SER A 16 4.50 12.32 -5.30
N LEU A 17 4.46 13.62 -5.60
CA LEU A 17 3.21 14.36 -5.88
C LEU A 17 2.09 14.11 -4.85
N GLY A 18 2.44 13.98 -3.57
CA GLY A 18 1.49 13.72 -2.47
C GLY A 18 1.20 12.25 -2.16
N PHE A 19 1.66 11.31 -3.00
CA PHE A 19 1.50 9.88 -2.75
C PHE A 19 2.71 9.27 -2.04
N VAL A 20 2.44 8.41 -1.06
CA VAL A 20 3.43 7.51 -0.46
C VAL A 20 3.79 6.43 -1.48
N LYS A 21 5.08 6.27 -1.72
CA LYS A 21 5.61 5.15 -2.50
C LYS A 21 5.57 3.88 -1.66
N ASP A 22 5.26 2.75 -2.28
CA ASP A 22 5.34 1.47 -1.57
C ASP A 22 6.75 1.22 -1.04
N GLU A 23 6.81 0.65 0.15
CA GLU A 23 8.02 -0.05 0.56
C GLU A 23 8.05 -1.39 -0.19
N PRO A 24 9.22 -1.85 -0.66
CA PRO A 24 9.27 -3.07 -1.47
C PRO A 24 8.50 -4.23 -0.83
N HIS A 25 7.48 -4.72 -1.54
CA HIS A 25 6.66 -5.88 -1.16
C HIS A 25 5.81 -5.72 0.09
N LEU A 26 5.51 -4.48 0.52
CA LEU A 26 4.70 -4.29 1.71
C LEU A 26 3.20 -4.44 1.41
N PHE A 27 2.63 -3.64 0.52
CA PHE A 27 1.20 -3.78 0.16
C PHE A 27 0.99 -4.35 -1.24
N SER A 28 1.97 -4.20 -2.14
CA SER A 28 1.95 -4.78 -3.48
C SER A 28 3.27 -5.49 -3.80
N PRO A 29 3.28 -6.54 -4.65
CA PRO A 29 4.52 -7.10 -5.20
C PRO A 29 5.25 -6.13 -6.15
N ASN A 30 4.61 -5.07 -6.63
CA ASN A 30 5.09 -4.26 -7.75
C ASN A 30 5.72 -2.92 -7.32
N PRO A 31 6.88 -2.55 -7.91
CA PRO A 31 7.69 -1.41 -7.47
C PRO A 31 7.10 -0.03 -7.83
N HIS A 32 6.16 0.04 -8.79
CA HIS A 32 5.54 1.30 -9.20
C HIS A 32 4.25 1.63 -8.43
N THR A 33 3.91 0.82 -7.43
CA THR A 33 2.72 1.05 -6.59
C THR A 33 2.86 2.31 -5.75
N PHE A 34 1.81 3.12 -5.71
CA PHE A 34 1.74 4.37 -4.93
C PHE A 34 0.37 4.53 -4.29
N GLY A 35 0.32 5.23 -3.15
CA GLY A 35 -0.92 5.34 -2.38
C GLY A 35 -0.75 6.15 -1.10
N HIS A 36 -1.51 5.80 -0.07
CA HIS A 36 -1.39 6.40 1.26
C HIS A 36 -2.00 5.49 2.34
N PRO A 37 -1.25 5.16 3.41
CA PRO A 37 -1.85 4.62 4.63
C PRO A 37 -2.37 5.77 5.51
N GLY A 38 -3.51 5.62 6.17
CA GLY A 38 -4.10 6.65 7.03
C GLY A 38 -4.09 6.30 8.51
N ALA A 39 -4.11 7.33 9.35
CA ALA A 39 -4.21 7.16 10.80
C ALA A 39 -5.42 6.28 11.16
N GLY A 40 -5.22 5.38 12.13
CA GLY A 40 -6.20 4.36 12.47
C GLY A 40 -6.10 3.10 11.60
N GLY A 41 -5.35 3.09 10.49
CA GLY A 41 -5.04 1.88 9.72
C GLY A 41 -5.75 1.74 8.38
N THR A 42 -6.29 2.83 7.82
CA THR A 42 -6.85 2.82 6.46
C THR A 42 -5.72 2.65 5.44
N LEU A 43 -6.03 2.14 4.26
CA LEU A 43 -5.04 1.99 3.20
C LEU A 43 -5.73 2.18 1.85
N GLY A 44 -5.19 3.08 1.03
CA GLY A 44 -5.54 3.17 -0.38
C GLY A 44 -4.28 3.17 -1.24
N PHE A 45 -4.29 2.46 -2.36
CA PHE A 45 -3.19 2.50 -3.34
C PHE A 45 -3.67 2.16 -4.75
N ALA A 46 -2.84 2.52 -5.72
CA ALA A 46 -2.93 2.09 -7.10
C ALA A 46 -1.63 1.38 -7.51
N ASP A 47 -1.78 0.27 -8.22
CA ASP A 47 -0.71 -0.50 -8.81
C ASP A 47 -0.87 -0.47 -10.34
N PRO A 48 -0.11 0.39 -11.04
CA PRO A 48 -0.19 0.49 -12.49
C PRO A 48 0.36 -0.74 -13.22
N ASP A 49 1.28 -1.49 -12.60
CA ASP A 49 1.89 -2.67 -13.21
C ASP A 49 0.86 -3.82 -13.30
N ALA A 50 -0.02 -3.94 -12.30
CA ALA A 50 -1.11 -4.90 -12.28
C ALA A 50 -2.47 -4.35 -12.75
N GLY A 51 -2.58 -3.03 -12.98
CA GLY A 51 -3.84 -2.37 -13.34
C GLY A 51 -4.88 -2.38 -12.21
N ILE A 52 -4.45 -2.24 -10.96
CA ILE A 52 -5.30 -2.42 -9.76
C ILE A 52 -5.44 -1.13 -8.98
N GLY A 53 -6.65 -0.86 -8.49
CA GLY A 53 -6.90 0.04 -7.38
C GLY A 53 -7.36 -0.74 -6.15
N PHE A 54 -6.88 -0.35 -4.96
CA PHE A 54 -7.27 -0.95 -3.68
C PHE A 54 -7.66 0.13 -2.68
N GLY A 55 -8.68 -0.16 -1.88
CA GLY A 55 -9.13 0.69 -0.78
C GLY A 55 -9.65 -0.12 0.39
N TYR A 56 -9.13 0.16 1.58
CA TYR A 56 -9.57 -0.40 2.86
C TYR A 56 -9.91 0.72 3.83
N THR A 57 -11.15 0.70 4.30
CA THR A 57 -11.69 1.63 5.31
C THR A 57 -12.37 0.86 6.43
N MET A 58 -12.43 1.47 7.61
CA MET A 58 -12.95 0.83 8.83
C MET A 58 -13.30 1.90 9.86
N ASN A 59 -14.22 1.55 10.76
CA ASN A 59 -14.64 2.39 11.88
C ASN A 59 -13.91 2.05 13.19
N ARG A 60 -13.34 0.85 13.31
CA ARG A 60 -12.51 0.44 14.46
C ARG A 60 -11.03 0.65 14.16
N MET A 61 -10.48 1.72 14.75
CA MET A 61 -9.07 2.07 14.61
C MET A 61 -8.13 0.96 15.09
N ASP A 62 -7.06 0.80 14.33
CA ASP A 62 -5.83 0.11 14.67
C ASP A 62 -4.83 1.13 15.21
N HIS A 63 -3.92 0.68 16.09
CA HIS A 63 -2.80 1.51 16.55
C HIS A 63 -1.70 1.61 15.48
N ARG A 64 -1.65 0.67 14.53
CA ARG A 64 -0.67 0.65 13.44
C ARG A 64 -1.18 1.45 12.25
N LEU A 65 -0.34 2.33 11.72
CA LEU A 65 -0.60 3.02 10.45
C LEU A 65 -0.80 2.03 9.29
N ARG A 66 -0.11 0.89 9.35
CA ARG A 66 -0.26 -0.24 8.42
C ARG A 66 -0.96 -1.38 9.16
N SER A 67 -2.28 -1.37 9.16
CA SER A 67 -3.06 -2.40 9.85
C SER A 67 -2.78 -3.78 9.23
N PRO A 68 -2.55 -4.83 10.05
CA PRO A 68 -2.44 -6.20 9.54
C PRO A 68 -3.67 -6.65 8.75
N ARG A 69 -4.85 -6.09 9.07
CA ARG A 69 -6.11 -6.36 8.35
C ARG A 69 -6.05 -5.83 6.93
N ALA A 70 -5.59 -4.59 6.76
CA ALA A 70 -5.44 -3.95 5.44
C ALA A 70 -4.43 -4.71 4.58
N LEU A 71 -3.29 -5.08 5.17
CA LEU A 71 -2.23 -5.82 4.48
C LEU A 71 -2.68 -7.23 4.09
N ALA A 72 -3.37 -7.95 4.97
CA ALA A 72 -3.89 -9.28 4.66
C ALA A 72 -4.88 -9.25 3.48
N LEU A 73 -5.75 -8.23 3.41
CA LEU A 73 -6.66 -8.04 2.28
C LEU A 73 -5.92 -7.68 0.99
N ALA A 74 -4.92 -6.80 1.05
CA ALA A 74 -4.09 -6.46 -0.10
C ALA A 74 -3.36 -7.70 -0.64
N HIS A 75 -2.76 -8.52 0.24
CA HIS A 75 -2.09 -9.76 -0.17
C HIS A 75 -3.06 -10.82 -0.71
N ALA A 76 -4.26 -10.92 -0.11
CA ALA A 76 -5.33 -11.80 -0.61
C ALA A 76 -5.75 -11.41 -2.04
N LEU A 77 -5.77 -10.12 -2.37
CA LEU A 77 -6.08 -9.63 -3.72
C LEU A 77 -5.06 -10.15 -4.74
N TYR A 78 -3.77 -10.00 -4.47
CA TYR A 78 -2.70 -10.49 -5.36
C TYR A 78 -2.61 -12.01 -5.45
N THR A 79 -3.11 -12.70 -4.43
CA THR A 79 -3.22 -14.17 -4.44
C THR A 79 -4.57 -14.68 -4.94
N SER A 80 -5.43 -13.81 -5.48
CA SER A 80 -6.73 -14.23 -6.03
C SER A 80 -6.58 -14.83 -7.45
N PRO A 81 -7.31 -15.92 -7.78
CA PRO A 81 -7.20 -16.56 -9.09
C PRO A 81 -7.61 -15.67 -10.28
N GLY A 82 -8.57 -14.76 -10.07
CA GLY A 82 -9.06 -13.86 -11.12
C GLY A 82 -8.00 -12.86 -11.58
N LEU A 83 -7.18 -12.39 -10.64
CA LEU A 83 -6.14 -11.41 -10.93
C LEU A 83 -4.89 -12.04 -11.58
N ARG A 84 -4.55 -13.28 -11.20
CA ARG A 84 -3.46 -14.05 -11.83
C ARG A 84 -3.67 -14.34 -13.32
N ARG A 85 -4.90 -14.24 -13.82
CA ARG A 85 -5.23 -14.49 -15.23
C ARG A 85 -5.15 -13.23 -16.11
N ALA A 86 -5.29 -12.04 -15.52
CA ALA A 86 -5.31 -10.78 -16.27
C ALA A 86 -3.91 -10.25 -16.63
N SER A 87 -2.84 -10.82 -16.06
CA SER A 87 -1.45 -10.42 -16.28
C SER A 87 -0.70 -11.30 -17.30
N ARG A 88 -1.42 -11.99 -18.20
CA ARG A 88 -0.88 -12.70 -19.37
C ARG A 88 -1.43 -12.07 -20.63
#